data_AF-A0A959LUC7-F1
#
_entry.id   AF-A0A959LUC7-F1
#
_cell.length_a   1.000
_cell.length_b   1.000
_cell.length_c   1.000
_cell.angle_alpha   90.00
_cell.angle_beta   90.00
_cell.angle_gamma   90.00
#
_symmetry.space_group_name_H-M   'P 1'
#
loop_
_entity.id
_entity.type
_entity.pdbx_description
1 polymer ?
#
loop_
_entity_poly.entity_id
_entity_poly.type
_entity_poly.pdbx_seq_one_letter_code
_entity_poly.pdbx_strand_id
1 'polypeptide(L)'
;MEKKLETLSSLEGRKFLNELYQKLKYENELSGLMILIICWKVCVFEKNPSKFVKTDTIILHRLGIWKGTTLWIEEVVNRHFYSTINSFVYFGAAILLVLIGVRKFSDAISTELVIASIIFEASMLLLIFIVMLFSPDEDLIIDEKESEESILIHEIGEIGTDFANAVNKLEDISLELKNFNINQSELINQLAKATDNISKAVSPSDEFVINIKRTNEQLSSLKEQIEILSESTKSIREKDIRFEIRKELENLLIERVRDNDTKEKKN
;
A
#
# COMPACT_ATOMS: atom_id res chain seq x y z
N MET A 1 -8.82 -27.85 -19.70
CA MET A 1 -9.19 -27.07 -20.89
C MET A 1 -7.96 -27.12 -21.80
N GLU A 2 -8.02 -27.89 -22.88
CA GLU A 2 -6.84 -28.24 -23.68
C GLU A 2 -6.26 -27.00 -24.39
N LYS A 3 -4.99 -26.67 -24.15
CA LYS A 3 -4.29 -25.60 -24.86
C LYS A 3 -3.83 -26.14 -26.21
N LYS A 4 -4.35 -25.58 -27.30
CA LYS A 4 -3.94 -25.95 -28.67
C LYS A 4 -2.85 -24.98 -29.13
N LEU A 5 -1.66 -25.51 -29.43
CA LEU A 5 -0.56 -24.73 -30.00
C LEU A 5 -0.50 -24.98 -31.50
N GLU A 6 -0.55 -23.92 -32.32
CA GLU A 6 -0.55 -24.05 -33.78
C GLU A 6 0.80 -24.57 -34.31
N THR A 7 1.92 -24.05 -33.82
CA THR A 7 3.29 -24.48 -34.18
C THR A 7 4.28 -24.28 -33.02
N LEU A 8 5.27 -25.17 -32.89
CA LEU A 8 6.36 -25.02 -31.90
C LEU A 8 7.33 -23.86 -32.21
N SER A 9 7.30 -23.34 -33.43
CA SER A 9 8.11 -22.18 -33.86
C SER A 9 7.54 -20.84 -33.39
N SER A 10 6.32 -20.80 -32.84
CA SER A 10 5.77 -19.57 -32.28
C SER A 10 6.40 -19.25 -30.92
N LEU A 11 6.29 -17.99 -30.49
CA LEU A 11 6.78 -17.54 -29.19
C LEU A 11 6.13 -18.30 -28.02
N GLU A 12 4.88 -18.75 -28.18
CA GLU A 12 4.20 -19.62 -27.23
C GLU A 12 4.74 -21.06 -27.24
N GLY A 13 5.16 -21.56 -28.41
CA GLY A 13 5.81 -22.86 -28.57
C GLY A 13 7.21 -22.92 -27.94
N ARG A 14 8.00 -21.85 -28.07
CA ARG A 14 9.31 -21.71 -27.41
C ARG A 14 9.19 -21.66 -25.88
N LYS A 15 8.22 -20.89 -25.36
CA LYS A 15 7.89 -20.88 -23.91
C LYS A 15 7.50 -22.27 -23.40
N PHE A 16 6.68 -23.00 -24.17
CA PHE A 16 6.30 -24.37 -23.83
C PHE A 16 7.49 -25.34 -23.78
N LEU A 17 8.48 -25.21 -24.69
CA LEU A 17 9.69 -26.05 -24.67
C LEU A 17 10.54 -25.81 -23.41
N ASN A 18 10.65 -24.56 -22.96
CA ASN A 18 11.33 -24.23 -21.71
C ASN A 18 10.59 -24.81 -20.49
N GLU A 19 9.26 -24.66 -20.43
CA GLU A 19 8.44 -25.27 -19.38
C GLU A 19 8.54 -26.80 -19.37
N LEU A 20 8.57 -27.43 -20.55
CA LEU A 20 8.77 -28.87 -20.70
C LEU A 20 10.15 -29.30 -20.17
N TYR A 21 11.21 -28.57 -20.52
CA TYR A 21 12.55 -28.83 -20.01
C TYR A 21 12.61 -28.73 -18.49
N GLN A 22 12.03 -27.69 -17.89
CA GLN A 22 11.97 -27.53 -16.44
C GLN A 22 11.20 -28.66 -15.76
N LYS A 23 10.03 -29.05 -16.29
CA LYS A 23 9.27 -30.18 -15.75
C LYS A 23 10.04 -31.49 -15.84
N LEU A 24 10.69 -31.76 -16.97
CA LEU A 24 11.49 -32.98 -17.14
C LEU A 24 12.70 -33.02 -16.19
N LYS A 25 13.31 -31.87 -15.91
CA LYS A 25 14.48 -31.74 -15.03
C LYS A 25 14.11 -31.81 -13.54
N TYR A 26 13.07 -31.10 -13.12
CA TYR A 26 12.74 -30.92 -11.70
C TYR A 26 11.63 -31.84 -11.19
N GLU A 27 10.65 -32.22 -12.01
CA GLU A 27 9.55 -33.10 -11.56
C GLU A 27 9.87 -34.59 -11.74
N ASN A 28 10.60 -34.95 -12.81
CA ASN A 28 10.89 -36.35 -13.14
C ASN A 28 12.35 -36.76 -12.86
N GLU A 29 13.19 -35.85 -12.37
CA GLU A 29 14.62 -36.08 -12.06
C GLU A 29 15.41 -36.84 -13.16
N LEU A 30 15.08 -36.59 -14.42
CA LEU A 30 15.70 -37.32 -15.53
C LEU A 30 17.13 -36.83 -15.78
N SER A 31 18.01 -37.75 -16.19
CA SER A 31 19.38 -37.41 -16.58
C SER A 31 19.40 -36.45 -17.78
N GLY A 32 20.36 -35.51 -17.82
CA GLY A 32 20.43 -34.45 -18.84
C GLY A 32 20.43 -34.97 -20.28
N LEU A 33 21.05 -36.13 -20.54
CA LEU A 33 21.02 -36.79 -21.85
C LEU A 33 19.63 -37.32 -22.23
N MET A 34 18.89 -37.84 -21.25
CA MET A 34 17.53 -38.34 -21.47
C MET A 34 16.56 -37.19 -21.75
N ILE A 35 16.73 -36.06 -21.06
CA ILE A 35 15.98 -34.82 -21.32
C ILE A 35 16.24 -34.32 -22.74
N LEU A 36 17.51 -34.30 -23.18
CA LEU A 36 17.89 -33.90 -24.54
C LEU A 36 17.18 -34.75 -25.61
N ILE A 37 17.18 -36.08 -25.44
CA ILE A 37 16.54 -37.02 -26.37
C ILE A 37 15.01 -36.84 -26.38
N ILE A 38 14.40 -36.65 -25.21
CA ILE A 38 12.94 -36.46 -25.10
C ILE A 38 12.52 -35.14 -25.73
N CYS A 39 13.21 -34.04 -25.43
CA CYS A 39 12.95 -32.74 -26.04
C CYS A 39 13.13 -32.78 -27.56
N TRP A 40 14.18 -33.46 -28.06
CA TRP A 40 14.38 -33.64 -29.49
C TRP A 40 13.23 -34.44 -30.15
N LYS A 41 12.80 -35.54 -29.52
CA LYS A 41 11.66 -36.34 -30.01
C LYS A 41 10.36 -35.55 -30.03
N VAL A 42 10.12 -34.71 -29.03
CA VAL A 42 8.96 -33.81 -28.97
C VAL A 42 9.02 -32.76 -30.09
N CYS A 43 10.19 -32.18 -30.36
CA CYS A 43 10.36 -31.22 -31.45
C CYS A 43 10.20 -31.83 -32.85
N VAL A 44 10.61 -33.08 -33.05
CA VAL A 44 10.68 -33.71 -34.38
C VAL A 44 9.45 -34.56 -34.73
N PHE A 45 8.98 -35.40 -33.80
CA PHE A 45 8.04 -36.49 -34.13
C PHE A 45 6.65 -36.35 -33.48
N GLU A 46 6.58 -35.84 -32.26
CA GLU A 46 5.38 -36.01 -31.43
C GLU A 46 4.40 -34.82 -31.55
N LYS A 47 3.11 -35.12 -31.80
CA LYS A 47 2.02 -34.11 -31.79
C LYS A 47 1.39 -33.92 -30.40
N ASN A 48 1.58 -34.91 -29.51
CA ASN A 48 0.98 -34.96 -28.18
C ASN A 48 2.08 -35.17 -27.13
N PRO A 49 2.61 -34.12 -26.50
CA PRO A 49 3.58 -34.21 -25.41
C PRO A 49 3.02 -34.90 -24.14
N SER A 50 1.71 -35.15 -24.08
CA SER A 50 1.01 -35.81 -22.96
C SER A 50 1.50 -37.22 -22.63
N LYS A 51 2.24 -37.89 -23.53
CA LYS A 51 2.86 -39.20 -23.25
C LYS A 51 4.10 -39.13 -22.35
N PHE A 52 4.76 -37.98 -22.31
CA PHE A 52 6.04 -37.82 -21.59
C PHE A 52 5.90 -36.95 -20.35
N VAL A 53 4.97 -36.00 -20.35
CA VAL A 53 4.67 -35.11 -19.21
C VAL A 53 3.17 -34.90 -19.16
N LYS A 54 2.55 -34.93 -17.97
CA LYS A 54 1.11 -34.63 -17.78
C LYS A 54 0.83 -33.17 -18.16
N THR A 55 0.63 -32.94 -19.46
CA THR A 55 0.42 -31.62 -20.03
C THR A 55 -0.70 -31.71 -21.04
N ASP A 56 -1.78 -30.95 -20.82
CA ASP A 56 -2.99 -30.92 -21.64
C ASP A 56 -2.79 -30.05 -22.91
N THR A 57 -1.66 -30.24 -23.60
CA THR A 57 -1.26 -29.40 -24.74
C THR A 57 -1.12 -30.25 -25.99
N ILE A 58 -1.81 -29.87 -27.07
CA ILE A 58 -1.80 -30.56 -28.37
C ILE A 58 -1.13 -29.66 -29.39
N ILE A 59 -0.12 -30.18 -30.09
CA ILE A 59 0.62 -29.47 -31.15
C ILE A 59 -0.03 -29.79 -32.49
N LEU A 60 -0.59 -28.77 -33.17
CA LEU A 60 -1.34 -28.95 -34.41
C LEU A 60 -0.45 -29.35 -35.60
N HIS A 61 0.68 -28.67 -35.79
CA HIS A 61 1.58 -28.88 -36.93
C HIS A 61 2.97 -29.41 -36.54
N ARG A 62 3.40 -30.48 -37.22
CA ARG A 62 4.76 -31.03 -37.10
C ARG A 62 5.74 -30.15 -37.86
N LEU A 63 6.86 -29.78 -37.22
CA LEU A 63 7.92 -29.00 -37.86
C LEU A 63 8.81 -29.86 -38.80
N GLY A 64 8.86 -31.18 -38.59
CA GLY A 64 9.68 -32.10 -39.37
C GLY A 64 11.12 -32.21 -38.83
N ILE A 65 11.91 -33.14 -39.40
CA ILE A 65 13.24 -33.51 -38.87
C ILE A 65 14.22 -32.34 -38.86
N TRP A 66 14.31 -31.61 -39.98
CA TRP A 66 15.26 -30.50 -40.11
C TRP A 66 14.88 -29.31 -39.24
N LYS A 67 13.66 -28.76 -39.42
CA LYS A 67 13.22 -27.59 -38.65
C LYS A 67 13.07 -27.88 -37.14
N GLY A 68 12.65 -29.11 -36.78
CA GLY A 68 12.56 -29.53 -35.38
C GLY A 68 13.93 -29.73 -34.73
N THR A 69 14.91 -30.26 -35.46
CA THR A 69 16.29 -30.38 -34.94
C THR A 69 16.96 -29.02 -34.82
N THR A 70 16.76 -28.11 -35.78
CA THR A 70 17.24 -26.73 -35.68
C THR A 70 16.67 -26.02 -34.46
N LEU A 71 15.34 -26.05 -34.27
CA LEU A 71 14.68 -25.45 -33.10
C LEU A 71 15.16 -26.08 -31.79
N TRP A 72 15.41 -27.39 -31.77
CA TRP A 72 15.95 -28.08 -30.60
C TRP A 72 17.39 -27.65 -30.28
N ILE A 73 18.24 -27.49 -31.29
CA ILE A 73 19.60 -26.98 -31.11
C ILE A 73 19.55 -25.54 -30.58
N GLU A 74 18.73 -24.70 -31.21
CA GLU A 74 18.54 -23.28 -30.90
C GLU A 74 18.05 -23.08 -29.45
N GLU A 75 16.98 -23.76 -29.03
CA GLU A 75 16.29 -23.43 -27.78
C GLU A 75 16.71 -24.33 -26.60
N VAL A 76 17.10 -25.59 -26.84
CA VAL A 76 17.39 -26.56 -25.78
C VAL A 76 18.89 -26.78 -25.61
N VAL A 77 19.61 -27.05 -26.71
CA VAL A 77 21.05 -27.34 -26.65
C VAL A 77 21.83 -26.07 -26.34
N ASN A 78 21.59 -25.00 -27.09
CA ASN A 78 22.29 -23.73 -26.89
C ASN A 78 22.01 -23.18 -25.49
N ARG A 79 20.74 -23.07 -25.10
CA ARG A 79 20.36 -22.45 -23.83
C ARG A 79 20.81 -23.20 -22.57
N HIS A 80 20.83 -24.53 -22.59
CA HIS A 80 21.10 -25.33 -21.38
C HIS A 80 22.42 -26.08 -21.40
N PHE A 81 23.03 -26.29 -22.57
CA PHE A 81 24.23 -27.11 -22.70
C PHE A 81 25.39 -26.40 -23.39
N TYR A 82 25.24 -25.16 -23.89
CA TYR A 82 26.34 -24.41 -24.51
C TYR A 82 27.55 -24.26 -23.59
N SER A 83 27.37 -23.75 -22.37
CA SER A 83 28.45 -23.60 -21.40
C SER A 83 29.14 -24.93 -21.06
N THR A 84 28.36 -26.01 -20.94
CA THR A 84 28.91 -27.35 -20.70
C THR A 84 29.73 -27.84 -21.90
N ILE A 85 29.21 -27.70 -23.12
CA ILE A 85 29.89 -28.08 -24.37
C ILE A 85 31.19 -27.29 -24.53
N ASN A 86 31.14 -25.97 -24.31
CA ASN A 86 32.30 -25.08 -24.39
C ASN A 86 33.38 -25.46 -23.36
N SER A 87 32.97 -25.76 -22.12
CA SER A 87 33.87 -26.24 -21.08
C SER A 87 34.54 -27.56 -21.45
N PHE A 88 33.82 -28.50 -22.08
CA PHE A 88 34.40 -29.75 -22.56
C PHE A 88 35.43 -29.55 -23.68
N VAL A 89 35.19 -28.61 -24.60
CA VAL A 89 36.12 -28.27 -25.68
C VAL A 89 37.39 -27.66 -25.11
N TYR A 90 37.29 -26.68 -24.20
CA TYR A 90 38.48 -26.11 -23.56
C TYR A 90 39.24 -27.12 -22.71
N PHE A 91 38.53 -28.02 -22.04
CA PHE A 91 39.14 -29.13 -21.32
C PHE A 91 39.86 -30.11 -22.26
N GLY A 92 39.27 -30.40 -23.43
CA GLY A 92 39.89 -31.18 -24.50
C GLY A 92 41.20 -30.55 -24.99
N ALA A 93 41.16 -29.25 -25.30
CA ALA A 93 42.35 -28.49 -25.70
C ALA A 93 43.45 -28.52 -24.63
N ALA A 94 43.09 -28.37 -23.35
CA ALA A 94 44.03 -28.47 -22.23
C ALA A 94 44.66 -29.86 -22.12
N ILE A 95 43.87 -30.93 -22.24
CA ILE A 95 44.38 -32.31 -22.27
C ILE A 95 45.34 -32.51 -23.43
N LEU A 96 44.99 -32.01 -24.63
CA LEU A 96 45.83 -32.16 -25.81
C LEU A 96 47.18 -31.44 -25.61
N LEU A 97 47.19 -30.23 -25.05
CA LEU A 97 48.43 -29.52 -24.71
C LEU A 97 49.28 -30.30 -23.71
N VAL A 98 48.66 -30.90 -22.69
CA VAL A 98 49.37 -31.76 -21.71
C VAL A 98 49.92 -33.01 -22.38
N LEU A 99 49.14 -33.70 -23.23
CA LEU A 99 49.57 -34.93 -23.92
C LEU A 99 50.73 -34.67 -24.88
N ILE A 100 50.66 -33.59 -25.67
CA ILE A 100 51.76 -33.18 -26.57
C ILE A 100 52.97 -32.76 -25.74
N GLY A 101 52.75 -32.01 -24.66
CA GLY A 101 53.80 -31.57 -23.74
C GLY A 101 54.55 -32.74 -23.11
N VAL A 102 53.83 -33.70 -22.52
CA VAL A 102 54.42 -34.88 -21.89
C VAL A 102 55.12 -35.76 -22.91
N ARG A 103 54.54 -35.98 -24.09
CA ARG A 103 55.21 -36.74 -25.17
C ARG A 103 56.55 -36.13 -25.59
N LYS A 104 56.69 -34.81 -25.54
CA LYS A 104 57.96 -34.14 -25.87
C LYS A 104 59.08 -34.48 -24.87
N PHE A 105 58.73 -34.77 -23.61
CA PHE A 105 59.69 -35.02 -22.53
C PHE A 105 59.72 -36.48 -22.05
N SER A 106 58.82 -37.34 -22.53
CA SER A 106 58.69 -38.72 -22.11
C SER A 106 58.14 -39.59 -23.24
N ASP A 107 58.79 -40.73 -23.50
CA ASP A 107 58.31 -41.77 -24.42
C ASP A 107 57.17 -42.62 -23.83
N ALA A 108 56.64 -42.25 -22.65
CA ALA A 108 55.56 -42.97 -21.99
C ALA A 108 54.21 -42.91 -22.75
N ILE A 109 54.05 -41.96 -23.69
CA ILE A 109 52.82 -41.78 -24.47
C ILE A 109 53.02 -42.27 -25.89
N SER A 110 52.17 -43.21 -26.33
CA SER A 110 52.21 -43.75 -27.69
C SER A 110 51.78 -42.72 -28.73
N THR A 111 52.36 -42.82 -29.93
CA THR A 111 51.98 -41.99 -31.08
C THR A 111 50.50 -42.13 -31.44
N GLU A 112 49.95 -43.34 -31.30
CA GLU A 112 48.54 -43.64 -31.57
C GLU A 112 47.60 -42.86 -30.65
N LEU A 113 47.93 -42.74 -29.36
CA LEU A 113 47.13 -41.98 -28.39
C LEU A 113 47.10 -40.49 -28.76
N VAL A 114 48.23 -39.91 -29.20
CA VAL A 114 48.26 -38.52 -29.63
C VAL A 114 47.42 -38.28 -30.88
N ILE A 115 47.50 -39.17 -31.87
CA ILE A 115 46.66 -39.09 -33.07
C ILE A 115 45.18 -39.18 -32.70
N ALA A 116 44.82 -40.13 -31.82
CA ALA A 116 43.45 -40.26 -31.32
C ALA A 116 42.98 -38.99 -30.59
N SER A 117 43.83 -38.35 -29.77
CA SER A 117 43.48 -37.10 -29.09
C SER A 117 43.27 -35.93 -30.07
N ILE A 118 44.04 -35.86 -31.16
CA ILE A 118 43.87 -34.81 -32.19
C ILE A 118 42.55 -35.01 -32.94
N ILE A 119 42.22 -36.25 -33.30
CA ILE A 119 40.93 -36.57 -33.96
C ILE A 119 39.76 -36.24 -33.03
N PHE A 120 39.89 -36.60 -31.75
CA PHE A 120 38.88 -36.30 -30.73
C PHE A 120 38.67 -34.80 -30.56
N GLU A 121 39.76 -34.02 -30.46
CA GLU A 121 39.69 -32.56 -30.38
C GLU A 121 39.03 -31.95 -31.62
N ALA A 122 39.42 -32.40 -32.81
CA ALA A 122 38.80 -31.95 -34.05
C ALA A 122 37.29 -32.22 -34.07
N SER A 123 36.85 -33.35 -33.51
CA SER A 123 35.42 -33.66 -33.37
C SER A 123 34.71 -32.73 -32.38
N MET A 124 35.36 -32.34 -31.28
CA MET A 124 34.79 -31.37 -30.31
C MET A 124 34.69 -29.98 -30.92
N LEU A 125 35.72 -29.53 -31.64
CA LEU A 125 35.71 -28.25 -32.36
C LEU A 125 34.61 -28.21 -33.44
N LEU A 126 34.40 -29.32 -34.13
CA LEU A 126 33.29 -29.44 -35.08
C LEU A 126 31.93 -29.35 -34.37
N LEU A 127 31.79 -29.98 -33.20
CA LEU A 127 30.56 -29.94 -32.41
C LEU A 127 30.23 -28.52 -31.96
N ILE A 128 31.19 -27.78 -31.38
CA ILE A 128 30.94 -26.39 -30.95
C ILE A 128 30.65 -25.49 -32.15
N PHE A 129 31.31 -25.73 -33.29
CA PHE A 129 31.00 -25.02 -34.53
C PHE A 129 29.55 -25.24 -34.99
N ILE A 130 29.05 -26.48 -34.94
CA ILE A 130 27.64 -26.76 -35.27
C ILE A 130 26.70 -26.04 -34.29
N VAL A 131 26.98 -26.11 -32.99
CA VAL A 131 26.13 -25.45 -31.99
C VAL A 131 26.10 -23.94 -32.19
N MET A 132 27.26 -23.33 -32.49
CA MET A 132 27.36 -21.91 -32.82
C MET A 132 26.65 -21.55 -34.13
N LEU A 133 26.74 -22.39 -35.16
CA LEU A 133 26.10 -22.16 -36.46
C LEU A 133 24.57 -22.06 -36.36
N PHE A 134 23.98 -22.78 -35.41
CA PHE A 134 22.53 -22.77 -35.14
C PHE A 134 22.17 -21.97 -33.88
N SER A 135 23.11 -21.20 -33.34
CA SER A 135 22.87 -20.24 -32.28
C SER A 135 22.19 -19.01 -32.90
N PRO A 136 21.03 -18.57 -32.40
CA PRO A 136 20.39 -17.39 -32.94
C PRO A 136 21.22 -16.14 -32.61
N ASP A 137 21.33 -15.20 -33.54
CA ASP A 137 22.07 -13.95 -33.38
C ASP A 137 21.60 -13.11 -32.16
N GLU A 138 20.41 -13.41 -31.62
CA GLU A 138 19.81 -12.73 -30.47
C GLU A 138 20.32 -13.25 -29.11
N ASP A 139 20.88 -14.47 -29.02
CA ASP A 139 21.33 -15.07 -27.75
C ASP A 139 22.86 -15.02 -27.53
N LEU A 140 23.64 -14.63 -28.55
CA LEU A 140 25.10 -14.42 -28.42
C LEU A 140 25.48 -13.21 -27.56
N ILE A 141 24.51 -12.52 -26.96
CA ILE A 141 24.72 -11.38 -26.06
C ILE A 141 24.55 -11.78 -24.58
N ILE A 142 24.10 -13.01 -24.26
CA ILE A 142 23.69 -13.34 -22.89
C ILE A 142 24.81 -13.91 -22.00
N ASP A 143 26.04 -14.12 -22.50
CA ASP A 143 27.18 -14.37 -21.61
C ASP A 143 28.39 -13.46 -21.90
N GLU A 144 28.79 -12.75 -20.85
CA GLU A 144 29.97 -11.88 -20.63
C GLU A 144 29.93 -10.37 -20.88
N LYS A 145 28.85 -9.77 -21.40
CA LYS A 145 28.59 -8.34 -21.17
C LYS A 145 27.10 -8.11 -21.06
N GLU A 146 26.63 -7.85 -19.85
CA GLU A 146 25.45 -7.03 -19.60
C GLU A 146 25.60 -5.78 -20.47
N SER A 147 24.96 -5.77 -21.66
CA SER A 147 25.03 -4.60 -22.52
C SER A 147 24.24 -3.51 -21.82
N GLU A 148 24.77 -2.29 -21.78
CA GLU A 148 24.07 -1.13 -21.23
C GLU A 148 22.64 -1.02 -21.78
N GLU A 149 22.39 -1.53 -22.99
CA GLU A 149 21.08 -1.59 -23.63
C GLU A 149 20.13 -2.62 -22.98
N SER A 150 20.60 -3.81 -22.59
CA SER A 150 19.80 -4.81 -21.86
C SER A 150 19.49 -4.35 -20.42
N ILE A 151 20.46 -3.71 -19.77
CA ILE A 151 20.28 -3.05 -18.47
C ILE A 151 19.26 -1.91 -18.64
N LEU A 152 19.38 -1.10 -19.69
CA LEU A 152 18.41 -0.04 -19.99
C LEU A 152 17.00 -0.59 -20.21
N ILE A 153 16.83 -1.71 -20.93
CA ILE A 153 15.51 -2.31 -21.15
C ILE A 153 14.93 -2.84 -19.84
N HIS A 154 15.75 -3.48 -19.00
CA HIS A 154 15.33 -3.92 -17.67
C HIS A 154 14.98 -2.72 -16.78
N GLU A 155 15.80 -1.68 -16.76
CA GLU A 155 15.61 -0.45 -16.00
C GLU A 155 14.38 0.32 -16.50
N ILE A 156 14.11 0.36 -17.81
CA ILE A 156 12.87 0.92 -18.38
C ILE A 156 11.66 0.08 -17.96
N GLY A 157 11.80 -1.24 -17.88
CA GLY A 157 10.76 -2.14 -17.36
C GLY A 157 10.48 -1.91 -15.87
N GLU A 158 11.52 -1.71 -15.08
CA GLU A 158 11.44 -1.38 -13.66
C GLU A 158 10.83 0.02 -13.46
N ILE A 159 11.26 1.02 -14.24
CA ILE A 159 10.66 2.36 -14.31
C ILE A 159 9.17 2.28 -14.70
N GLY A 160 8.81 1.44 -15.67
CA GLY A 160 7.42 1.25 -16.07
C GLY A 160 6.56 0.67 -14.94
N THR A 161 7.14 -0.27 -14.18
CA THR A 161 6.49 -0.88 -13.01
C THR A 161 6.37 0.14 -11.86
N ASP A 162 7.42 0.91 -11.59
CA ASP A 162 7.43 1.96 -10.58
C ASP A 162 6.51 3.12 -10.93
N PHE A 163 6.42 3.47 -12.22
CA PHE A 163 5.48 4.48 -12.71
C PHE A 163 4.03 4.00 -12.55
N ALA A 164 3.74 2.74 -12.87
CA ALA A 164 2.42 2.16 -12.62
C ALA A 164 2.08 2.18 -11.12
N ASN A 165 3.04 1.82 -10.26
CA ASN A 165 2.87 1.90 -8.81
C ASN A 165 2.67 3.33 -8.31
N ALA A 166 3.37 4.32 -8.88
CA ALA A 166 3.22 5.72 -8.55
C ALA A 166 1.86 6.29 -8.99
N VAL A 167 1.37 5.87 -10.16
CA VAL A 167 0.03 6.24 -10.65
C VAL A 167 -1.05 5.68 -9.72
N ASN A 168 -0.93 4.41 -9.30
CA ASN A 168 -1.85 3.83 -8.32
C ASN A 168 -1.82 4.60 -6.99
N LYS A 169 -0.63 4.97 -6.50
CA LYS A 169 -0.50 5.82 -5.29
C LYS A 169 -1.12 7.21 -5.48
N LEU A 170 -1.04 7.81 -6.66
CA LEU A 170 -1.70 9.08 -6.96
C LEU A 170 -3.22 8.94 -6.98
N GLU A 171 -3.74 7.82 -7.46
CA GLU A 171 -5.17 7.49 -7.38
C GLU A 171 -5.62 7.36 -5.91
N ASP A 172 -4.84 6.68 -5.08
CA ASP A 172 -5.09 6.58 -3.63
C ASP A 172 -5.08 7.97 -2.96
N ILE A 173 -4.08 8.81 -3.24
CA ILE A 173 -4.01 10.20 -2.73
C ILE A 173 -5.21 11.03 -3.21
N SER A 174 -5.66 10.84 -4.45
CA SER A 174 -6.84 11.51 -4.99
C SER A 174 -8.11 11.13 -4.23
N LEU A 175 -8.26 9.83 -3.91
CA LEU A 175 -9.35 9.34 -3.07
C LEU A 175 -9.27 9.90 -1.64
N GLU A 176 -8.09 9.95 -1.04
CA GLU A 176 -7.88 10.56 0.28
C GLU A 176 -8.21 12.06 0.29
N LEU A 177 -7.78 12.82 -0.73
CA LEU A 177 -8.12 14.24 -0.86
C LEU A 177 -9.62 14.47 -1.02
N LYS A 178 -10.31 13.59 -1.74
CA LYS A 178 -11.78 13.65 -1.86
C LYS A 178 -12.44 13.43 -0.51
N ASN A 179 -12.00 12.43 0.25
CA ASN A 179 -12.50 12.17 1.61
C ASN A 179 -12.19 13.33 2.56
N PHE A 180 -10.99 13.90 2.47
CA PHE A 180 -10.59 15.07 3.25
C PHE A 180 -11.47 16.30 2.95
N ASN A 181 -11.82 16.52 1.68
CA ASN A 181 -12.73 17.60 1.28
C ASN A 181 -14.15 17.41 1.84
N ILE A 182 -14.65 16.17 1.84
CA ILE A 182 -15.94 15.82 2.48
C ILE A 182 -15.88 16.13 3.98
N ASN A 183 -14.81 15.71 4.66
CA ASN A 183 -14.63 15.97 6.10
C ASN A 183 -14.51 17.47 6.39
N GLN A 184 -13.82 18.25 5.55
CA GLN A 184 -13.78 19.72 5.68
C GLN A 184 -15.17 20.34 5.52
N SER A 185 -15.96 19.88 4.54
CA SER A 185 -17.32 20.36 4.34
C SER A 185 -18.20 20.08 5.57
N GLU A 186 -18.03 18.92 6.20
CA GLU A 186 -18.71 18.59 7.45
C GLU A 186 -18.25 19.48 8.62
N LEU A 187 -16.94 19.68 8.77
CA LEU A 187 -16.38 20.58 9.79
C LEU A 187 -16.88 22.02 9.62
N ILE A 188 -16.95 22.53 8.38
CA ILE A 188 -17.51 23.86 8.09
C ILE A 188 -18.98 23.93 8.50
N ASN A 189 -19.76 22.89 8.23
CA ASN A 189 -21.16 22.83 8.67
C ASN A 189 -21.28 22.79 10.20
N GLN A 190 -20.43 22.03 10.88
CA GLN A 190 -20.39 22.02 12.34
C GLN A 190 -19.96 23.36 12.93
N LEU A 191 -18.97 24.03 12.31
CA LEU A 191 -18.51 25.36 12.69
C LEU A 191 -19.59 26.41 12.47
N ALA A 192 -20.34 26.32 11.37
CA ALA A 192 -21.49 27.18 11.10
C ALA A 192 -22.58 27.00 12.16
N LYS A 193 -22.91 25.76 12.55
CA LYS A 193 -23.84 25.46 13.64
C LYS A 193 -23.32 25.97 14.99
N ALA A 194 -22.03 25.79 15.29
CA ALA A 194 -21.44 26.30 16.51
C ALA A 194 -21.47 27.83 16.56
N THR A 195 -21.17 28.49 15.44
CA THR A 195 -21.23 29.96 15.30
C THR A 195 -22.66 30.47 15.44
N ASP A 196 -23.65 29.78 14.86
CA ASP A 196 -25.07 30.10 15.03
C ASP A 196 -25.51 29.93 16.49
N ASN A 197 -25.09 28.86 17.16
CA ASN A 197 -25.37 28.64 18.59
C ASN A 197 -24.69 29.70 19.48
N ILE A 198 -23.44 30.06 19.19
CA ILE A 198 -22.72 31.13 19.89
C ILE A 198 -23.41 32.47 19.62
N SER A 199 -23.78 32.76 18.38
CA SER A 199 -24.52 33.97 18.01
C SER A 199 -25.85 34.07 18.79
N LYS A 200 -26.58 32.95 18.93
CA LYS A 200 -27.79 32.86 19.76
C LYS A 200 -27.54 33.01 21.26
N ALA A 201 -26.36 32.62 21.74
CA ALA A 201 -25.99 32.72 23.16
C ALA A 201 -25.42 34.10 23.53
N VAL A 202 -24.74 34.76 22.59
CA VAL A 202 -24.03 36.04 22.79
C VAL A 202 -24.87 37.23 22.33
N SER A 203 -25.76 37.05 21.36
CA SER A 203 -26.80 38.04 21.09
C SER A 203 -27.84 37.90 22.22
N PRO A 204 -28.06 38.93 23.05
CA PRO A 204 -29.11 38.86 24.05
C PRO A 204 -30.40 38.58 23.30
N SER A 205 -31.09 37.48 23.63
CA SER A 205 -32.41 37.25 23.06
C SER A 205 -33.27 38.48 23.36
N ASP A 206 -34.11 38.91 22.42
CA ASP A 206 -35.04 40.02 22.66
C ASP A 206 -35.82 39.79 23.98
N GLU A 207 -36.10 38.52 24.28
CA GLU A 207 -36.67 38.05 25.53
C GLU A 207 -35.83 38.38 26.77
N PHE A 208 -34.50 38.26 26.73
CA PHE A 208 -33.61 38.66 27.83
C PHE A 208 -33.62 40.18 28.06
N VAL A 209 -33.59 40.98 26.99
CA VAL A 209 -33.67 42.45 27.09
C VAL A 209 -35.03 42.88 27.67
N ILE A 210 -36.11 42.24 27.21
CA ILE A 210 -37.47 42.44 27.73
C ILE A 210 -37.54 42.05 29.21
N ASN A 211 -36.96 40.92 29.60
CA ASN A 211 -36.96 40.44 30.98
C ASN A 211 -36.16 41.35 31.92
N ILE A 212 -35.01 41.88 31.49
CA ILE A 212 -34.24 42.89 32.24
C ILE A 212 -35.06 44.17 32.40
N LYS A 213 -35.72 44.64 31.33
CA LYS A 213 -36.57 45.85 31.38
C LYS A 213 -37.74 45.66 32.34
N ARG A 214 -38.44 44.53 32.26
CA ARG A 214 -39.54 44.19 33.17
C ARG A 214 -39.07 44.06 34.61
N THR A 215 -37.91 43.45 34.84
CA THR A 215 -37.30 43.35 36.18
C THR A 215 -36.97 44.73 36.74
N ASN A 216 -36.45 45.65 35.93
CA ASN A 216 -36.20 47.03 36.33
C ASN A 216 -37.50 47.79 36.66
N GLU A 217 -38.55 47.61 35.88
CA GLU A 217 -39.87 48.19 36.17
C GLU A 217 -40.44 47.64 37.49
N GLN A 218 -40.33 46.33 37.72
CA GLN A 218 -40.74 45.69 38.98
C GLN A 218 -39.92 46.17 40.18
N LEU A 219 -38.60 46.32 40.03
CA LEU A 219 -37.73 46.88 41.07
C LEU A 219 -38.07 48.34 41.39
N SER A 220 -38.42 49.14 40.37
CA SER A 220 -38.87 50.52 40.58
C SER A 220 -40.19 50.57 41.35
N SER A 221 -41.15 49.73 40.99
CA SER A 221 -42.42 49.63 41.72
C SER A 221 -42.23 49.14 43.15
N LEU A 222 -41.35 48.16 43.37
CA LEU A 222 -41.02 47.69 44.72
C LEU A 222 -40.40 48.81 45.57
N LYS A 223 -39.51 49.61 44.99
CA LYS A 223 -38.92 50.77 45.68
C LYS A 223 -40.01 51.76 46.12
N GLU A 224 -40.95 52.08 45.24
CA GLU A 224 -42.07 52.98 45.54
C GLU A 224 -42.96 52.42 46.66
N GLN A 225 -43.26 51.11 46.63
CA GLN A 225 -44.01 50.44 47.69
C GLN A 225 -43.27 50.48 49.04
N ILE A 226 -41.94 50.30 49.04
CA ILE A 226 -41.12 50.41 50.25
C ILE A 226 -41.14 51.85 50.79
N GLU A 227 -41.12 52.85 49.92
CA GLU A 227 -41.19 54.26 50.31
C GLU A 227 -42.54 54.60 50.97
N ILE A 228 -43.66 54.17 50.35
CA ILE A 228 -45.00 54.30 50.92
C ILE A 228 -45.11 53.56 52.26
N LEU A 229 -44.54 52.36 52.36
CA LEU A 229 -44.55 51.57 53.60
C LEU A 229 -43.74 52.26 54.70
N SER A 230 -42.57 52.82 54.36
CA SER A 230 -41.73 53.58 55.28
C SER A 230 -42.47 54.82 55.81
N GLU A 231 -43.13 55.56 54.93
CA GLU A 231 -43.93 56.72 55.29
C GLU A 231 -45.13 56.35 56.18
N SER A 232 -45.84 55.28 55.83
CA SER A 232 -46.94 54.75 56.64
C SER A 232 -46.47 54.33 58.03
N THR A 233 -45.32 53.66 58.12
CA THR A 233 -44.72 53.23 59.39
C THR A 233 -44.32 54.44 60.25
N LYS A 234 -43.77 55.49 59.63
CA LYS A 234 -43.46 56.74 60.32
C LYS A 234 -44.73 57.41 60.87
N SER A 235 -45.79 57.46 60.07
CA SER A 235 -47.10 58.02 60.50
C SER A 235 -47.71 57.23 61.67
N ILE A 236 -47.62 55.90 61.65
CA ILE A 236 -48.05 55.04 62.77
C ILE A 236 -47.24 55.36 64.02
N ARG A 237 -45.91 55.40 63.91
CA ARG A 237 -45.02 55.75 65.04
C ARG A 237 -45.36 57.12 65.63
N GLU A 238 -45.66 58.11 64.80
CA GLU A 238 -46.11 59.43 65.28
C GLU A 238 -47.48 59.38 65.98
N LYS A 239 -48.41 58.56 65.51
CA LYS A 239 -49.71 58.35 66.16
C LYS A 239 -49.54 57.66 67.51
N ASP A 240 -48.71 56.62 67.59
CA ASP A 240 -48.42 55.91 68.84
C ASP A 240 -47.75 56.82 69.87
N ILE A 241 -46.77 57.63 69.45
CA ILE A 241 -46.15 58.65 70.32
C ILE A 241 -47.20 59.64 70.83
N ARG A 242 -48.09 60.14 69.96
CA ARG A 242 -49.17 61.05 70.39
C ARG A 242 -50.15 60.38 71.34
N PHE A 243 -50.43 59.09 71.16
CA PHE A 243 -51.30 58.32 72.04
C PHE A 243 -50.67 58.15 73.42
N GLU A 244 -49.40 57.74 73.50
CA GLU A 244 -48.68 57.62 74.77
C GLU A 244 -48.52 58.97 75.47
N ILE A 245 -48.24 60.07 74.74
CA ILE A 245 -48.21 61.42 75.32
C ILE A 245 -49.58 61.81 75.89
N ARG A 246 -50.68 61.50 75.19
CA ARG A 246 -52.03 61.79 75.70
C ARG A 246 -52.32 61.01 76.99
N LYS A 247 -51.95 59.73 77.02
CA LYS A 247 -52.11 58.88 78.19
C LYS A 247 -51.30 59.38 79.38
N GLU A 248 -50.07 59.84 79.14
CA GLU A 248 -49.22 60.39 80.19
C GLU A 248 -49.72 61.76 80.68
N LEU A 249 -50.22 62.61 79.78
CA LEU A 249 -50.89 63.86 80.15
C LEU A 249 -52.18 63.62 80.96
N GLU A 250 -52.95 62.59 80.59
CA GLU A 250 -54.15 62.18 81.34
C GLU A 250 -53.77 61.70 82.75
N ASN A 251 -52.73 60.87 82.87
CA ASN A 251 -52.18 60.46 84.15
C ASN A 251 -51.72 61.66 85.00
N LEU A 252 -50.96 62.59 84.43
CA LEU A 252 -50.51 63.80 85.13
C LEU A 252 -51.66 64.72 85.55
N LEU A 253 -52.72 64.83 84.73
CA LEU A 253 -53.91 65.60 85.09
C LEU A 253 -54.69 64.93 86.21
N ILE A 254 -54.86 63.61 86.18
CA ILE A 254 -55.49 62.83 87.26
C ILE A 254 -54.66 62.98 88.55
N GLU A 255 -53.34 62.91 88.45
CA GLU A 255 -52.44 63.08 89.60
C GLU A 255 -52.53 64.49 90.17
N ARG A 256 -52.60 65.53 89.33
CA ARG A 256 -52.77 66.93 89.76
C ARG A 256 -54.16 67.22 90.33
N VAL A 257 -55.23 66.61 89.82
CA VAL A 257 -56.58 66.71 90.42
C VAL A 257 -56.59 66.06 91.80
N ARG A 258 -55.95 64.91 91.95
CA ARG A 258 -55.85 64.19 93.22
C ARG A 258 -54.97 64.92 94.25
N ASP A 259 -53.95 65.67 93.79
CA ASP A 259 -53.11 66.52 94.63
C ASP A 259 -53.81 67.84 95.04
N ASN A 260 -54.79 68.31 94.25
CA ASN A 260 -55.67 69.43 94.63
C ASN A 260 -56.76 69.02 95.64
N ASP A 261 -57.36 67.83 95.50
CA ASP A 261 -58.33 67.30 96.47
C ASP A 261 -57.73 67.06 97.87
N THR A 262 -56.41 66.84 97.95
CA THR A 262 -55.71 66.70 99.24
C THR A 262 -55.35 68.04 99.88
N LYS A 263 -55.33 69.15 99.13
CA LYS A 263 -55.14 70.51 99.68
C LYS A 263 -56.43 71.14 100.21
N GLU A 264 -57.60 70.80 99.66
CA GLU A 264 -58.90 71.26 100.22
C GLU A 264 -59.29 70.59 101.55
N LYS A 265 -58.67 69.47 101.94
CA LYS A 265 -58.87 68.86 103.28
C LYS A 265 -57.97 69.41 104.38
N LYS A 266 -57.23 70.50 104.14
CA LYS A 266 -56.30 71.11 105.11
C LYS A 266 -56.45 72.63 105.31
N ASN A 267 -57.60 73.21 104.97
CA ASN A 267 -58.03 74.53 105.45
C ASN A 267 -59.49 74.49 105.91
#